data_AF-A0A1Y2S7L7-F1
#
_entry.id   AF-A0A1Y2S7L7-F1
#
_cell.length_a   1.000
_cell.length_b   1.000
_cell.length_c   1.000
_cell.angle_alpha   90.00
_cell.angle_beta   90.00
_cell.angle_gamma   90.00
#
_symmetry.space_group_name_H-M   'P 1'
#
loop_
_entity.id
_entity.type
_entity.pdbx_description
1 polymer ?
#
loop_
_entity_poly.entity_id
_entity_poly.type
_entity_poly.pdbx_seq_one_letter_code
_entity_poly.pdbx_strand_id
1 'polypeptide(L)'
;MSLETSIDKNNELLERKTALLEQQNILYIQNNSLLGQLLSIWADRGFTHSAEIESAITVSADPIEQPAEKKKSSTKKKTDNTPVDIETLDLETVVAVTVLFKNDAYNLTADKLAQARAVIEAVGADRNGQVDALDCALQGLQELKPLTKAVILDLCLEMLENWDDIPGITERREFAVSLLNEGKQTADTSEPEPEPEPEPEPELDYAVLYDKAQQALLRLAKGGYRSEAVGIVSKFGAKKLGDIPQEKLAEVLKLAENAWVEE
;
A
#
# COMPACT_ATOMS: atom_id res chain seq x y z
N MET A 1 35.79 -25.61 5.97
CA MET A 1 34.80 -25.65 7.07
C MET A 1 33.99 -26.91 6.87
N SER A 2 34.16 -27.91 7.75
CA SER A 2 33.66 -29.29 7.54
C SER A 2 32.15 -29.41 7.72
N LEU A 3 31.54 -30.43 7.09
CA LEU A 3 30.11 -30.76 7.23
C LEU A 3 29.68 -30.90 8.71
N GLU A 4 30.54 -31.47 9.57
CA GLU A 4 30.35 -31.52 11.04
C GLU A 4 29.99 -30.14 11.63
N THR A 5 30.76 -29.10 11.26
CA THR A 5 30.57 -27.75 11.80
C THR A 5 29.28 -27.07 11.34
N SER A 6 28.64 -27.57 10.27
CA SER A 6 27.33 -27.07 9.83
C SER A 6 26.18 -27.80 10.52
N ILE A 7 26.34 -29.10 10.79
CA ILE A 7 25.37 -29.89 11.55
C ILE A 7 25.29 -29.38 12.99
N ASP A 8 26.42 -29.11 13.63
CA ASP A 8 26.48 -28.60 15.00
C ASP A 8 25.77 -27.25 15.15
N LYS A 9 25.98 -26.34 14.19
CA LYS A 9 25.30 -25.03 14.17
C LYS A 9 23.80 -25.14 13.98
N ASN A 10 23.34 -26.08 13.16
CA ASN A 10 21.91 -26.31 12.94
C ASN A 10 21.24 -26.86 14.21
N ASN A 11 21.92 -27.76 14.93
CA ASN A 11 21.43 -28.26 16.21
C ASN A 11 21.38 -27.15 17.27
N GLU A 12 22.42 -26.31 17.36
CA GLU A 12 22.45 -25.15 18.26
C GLU A 12 21.34 -24.13 17.93
N LEU A 13 21.05 -23.90 16.65
CA LEU A 13 19.96 -23.04 16.21
C LEU A 13 18.60 -23.62 16.60
N LEU A 14 18.43 -24.94 16.45
CA LEU A 14 17.21 -25.64 16.85
C LEU A 14 16.97 -25.54 18.35
N GLU A 15 17.99 -25.74 19.18
CA GLU A 15 17.93 -25.59 20.64
C GLU A 15 17.59 -24.15 21.06
N ARG A 16 18.16 -23.14 20.38
CA ARG A 16 17.79 -21.74 20.61
C ARG A 16 16.33 -21.46 20.27
N LYS A 17 15.83 -22.03 19.17
CA LYS A 17 14.43 -21.87 18.75
C LYS A 17 13.47 -22.50 19.76
N THR A 18 13.79 -23.70 20.26
CA THR A 18 12.96 -24.36 21.29
C THR A 18 12.96 -23.55 22.59
N ALA A 19 14.12 -23.06 23.03
CA ALA A 19 14.21 -22.22 24.23
C ALA A 19 13.42 -20.91 24.10
N LEU A 20 13.45 -20.27 22.92
CA LEU A 20 12.68 -19.04 22.67
C LEU A 20 11.18 -19.32 22.69
N LEU A 21 10.74 -20.42 22.11
CA LEU A 21 9.32 -20.83 22.12
C LEU A 21 8.83 -21.11 23.54
N GLU A 22 9.65 -21.78 24.37
CA GLU A 22 9.34 -22.00 25.78
C GLU A 22 9.25 -20.67 26.56
N GLN A 23 10.19 -19.75 26.33
CA GLN A 23 10.15 -18.42 26.94
C GLN A 23 8.90 -17.64 26.54
N GLN A 24 8.49 -17.72 25.28
CA GLN A 24 7.26 -17.08 24.79
C GLN A 24 6.02 -17.66 25.48
N ASN A 25 5.94 -18.98 25.62
CA ASN A 25 4.84 -19.65 26.31
C ASN A 25 4.77 -19.24 27.79
N ILE A 26 5.92 -19.12 28.46
CA ILE A 26 5.99 -18.62 29.84
C ILE A 26 5.45 -17.20 29.93
N LEU A 27 5.86 -16.31 29.02
CA LEU A 27 5.38 -14.92 29.00
C LEU A 27 3.87 -14.84 28.75
N TYR A 28 3.35 -15.67 27.85
CA TYR A 28 1.91 -15.77 27.58
C TYR A 28 1.13 -16.20 28.82
N ILE A 29 1.61 -17.23 29.53
CA ILE A 29 1.01 -17.69 30.78
C ILE A 29 1.05 -16.59 31.85
N GLN A 30 2.17 -15.89 31.97
CA GLN A 30 2.30 -14.77 32.91
C GLN A 30 1.32 -13.64 32.60
N ASN A 31 1.18 -13.26 31.33
CA ASN A 31 0.25 -12.22 30.91
C ASN A 31 -1.20 -12.62 31.22
N ASN A 32 -1.59 -13.85 30.88
CA ASN A 32 -2.93 -14.36 31.21
C ASN A 32 -3.19 -14.39 32.72
N SER A 33 -2.18 -14.72 33.52
CA SER A 33 -2.27 -14.65 34.98
C SER A 33 -2.47 -13.21 35.48
N LEU A 34 -1.71 -12.25 34.96
CA LEU A 34 -1.86 -10.83 35.29
C LEU A 34 -3.24 -10.29 34.88
N LEU A 35 -3.74 -10.64 33.69
CA LEU A 35 -5.08 -10.31 33.24
C LEU A 35 -6.14 -10.88 34.18
N GLY A 36 -5.99 -12.14 34.61
CA GLY A 36 -6.87 -12.76 35.60
C GLY A 36 -6.84 -12.03 36.94
N GLN A 37 -5.66 -11.63 37.43
CA GLN A 37 -5.52 -10.85 38.65
C GLN A 37 -6.19 -9.47 38.53
N LEU A 38 -6.02 -8.79 37.40
CA LEU A 38 -6.67 -7.50 37.14
C LEU A 38 -8.20 -7.64 37.10
N LEU A 39 -8.71 -8.67 36.41
CA LEU A 39 -10.14 -8.96 36.37
C LEU A 39 -10.70 -9.24 37.77
N SER A 40 -10.00 -10.02 38.59
CA SER A 40 -10.40 -10.26 39.99
C SER A 40 -10.38 -8.98 40.83
N ILE A 41 -9.36 -8.13 40.67
CA ILE A 41 -9.28 -6.83 41.37
C ILE A 41 -10.43 -5.90 40.94
N TRP A 42 -10.81 -5.93 39.66
CA TRP A 42 -11.91 -5.11 39.14
C TRP A 42 -13.28 -5.62 39.62
N ALA A 43 -13.45 -6.94 39.70
CA ALA A 43 -14.63 -7.57 40.30
C ALA A 43 -14.79 -7.21 41.79
N ASP A 44 -13.69 -7.28 42.56
CA ASP A 44 -13.68 -6.94 44.00
C ASP A 44 -13.90 -5.45 44.26
N ARG A 45 -13.51 -4.56 43.33
CA ARG A 45 -13.72 -3.10 43.44
C ARG A 45 -15.13 -2.63 43.11
N GLY A 46 -16.06 -3.54 42.81
CA GLY A 46 -17.46 -3.19 42.57
C GLY A 46 -17.67 -2.39 41.29
N PHE A 47 -16.83 -2.59 40.27
CA PHE A 47 -17.13 -2.11 38.91
C PHE A 47 -18.24 -3.00 38.34
N THR A 48 -19.45 -2.75 38.80
CA THR A 48 -20.66 -3.36 38.28
C THR A 48 -20.87 -2.82 36.87
N HIS A 49 -20.54 -3.62 35.86
CA HIS A 49 -21.32 -3.53 34.64
C HIS A 49 -22.77 -3.80 35.03
N SER A 50 -23.63 -2.85 34.70
CA SER A 50 -25.07 -3.02 34.81
C SER A 50 -25.48 -4.35 34.17
N ALA A 51 -26.43 -4.99 34.83
CA ALA A 51 -26.92 -6.33 34.59
C ALA A 51 -27.26 -6.65 33.13
N GLU A 52 -27.29 -7.97 32.88
CA GLU A 52 -27.63 -8.70 31.64
C GLU A 52 -26.41 -9.04 30.78
N ILE A 53 -25.74 -10.17 31.07
CA ILE A 53 -25.81 -11.42 30.27
C ILE A 53 -25.24 -12.55 31.17
N GLU A 54 -26.09 -13.18 31.97
CA GLU A 54 -25.87 -14.55 32.42
C GLU A 54 -27.04 -15.41 31.95
N SER A 55 -26.82 -16.17 30.88
CA SER A 55 -27.51 -17.45 30.72
C SER A 55 -26.58 -18.45 30.05
N ALA A 56 -25.96 -19.26 30.90
CA ALA A 56 -25.67 -20.68 30.73
C ALA A 56 -25.03 -21.15 29.41
N ILE A 57 -23.75 -21.52 29.45
CA ILE A 57 -23.20 -22.58 28.61
C ILE A 57 -22.67 -23.69 29.51
N THR A 58 -23.59 -24.60 29.84
CA THR A 58 -23.27 -25.99 30.19
C THR A 58 -22.83 -26.73 28.93
N VAL A 59 -21.67 -27.38 29.03
CA VAL A 59 -21.11 -28.34 28.06
C VAL A 59 -22.09 -29.48 27.80
N SER A 60 -22.36 -29.82 26.54
CA SER A 60 -22.59 -31.19 26.07
C SER A 60 -22.64 -31.27 24.53
N ALA A 61 -22.14 -32.39 24.04
CA ALA A 61 -21.82 -32.73 22.65
C ALA A 61 -23.01 -32.79 21.69
N ASP A 62 -22.71 -32.57 20.40
CA ASP A 62 -23.51 -32.83 19.19
C ASP A 62 -24.36 -34.12 19.22
N PRO A 63 -25.54 -34.19 18.55
CA PRO A 63 -25.61 -34.12 17.07
C PRO A 63 -26.86 -33.47 16.42
N ILE A 64 -26.59 -32.80 15.29
CA ILE A 64 -27.41 -32.62 14.05
C ILE A 64 -28.93 -32.49 14.19
N GLU A 65 -29.45 -31.29 13.93
CA GLU A 65 -30.74 -31.06 13.24
C GLU A 65 -30.82 -29.62 12.67
N GLN A 66 -30.79 -29.48 11.33
CA GLN A 66 -31.57 -28.43 10.65
C GLN A 66 -33.06 -28.85 10.69
N PRO A 67 -34.09 -28.00 10.49
CA PRO A 67 -34.11 -26.59 10.05
C PRO A 67 -35.09 -25.68 10.84
N ALA A 68 -34.99 -24.35 10.72
CA ALA A 68 -36.16 -23.46 10.59
C ALA A 68 -35.77 -22.00 10.37
N GLU A 69 -36.17 -21.48 9.21
CA GLU A 69 -36.33 -20.06 8.94
C GLU A 69 -37.22 -19.36 9.98
N LYS A 70 -36.93 -18.08 10.24
CA LYS A 70 -37.82 -16.90 10.53
C LYS A 70 -36.99 -15.90 11.34
N LYS A 71 -37.03 -14.58 11.16
CA LYS A 71 -37.91 -13.68 10.39
C LYS A 71 -37.18 -12.34 10.30
N LYS A 72 -37.18 -11.73 9.12
CA LYS A 72 -36.88 -10.30 8.93
C LYS A 72 -37.75 -9.45 9.87
N SER A 73 -37.15 -8.69 10.78
CA SER A 73 -37.79 -7.54 11.40
C SER A 73 -37.48 -6.32 10.54
N SER A 74 -38.45 -5.98 9.69
CA SER A 74 -38.44 -4.76 8.90
C SER A 74 -38.76 -3.56 9.80
N THR A 75 -37.75 -2.89 10.33
CA THR A 75 -37.89 -1.50 10.78
C THR A 75 -37.48 -0.62 9.60
N LYS A 76 -38.47 0.06 8.98
CA LYS A 76 -38.21 1.06 7.92
C LYS A 76 -37.41 2.21 8.52
N LYS A 77 -36.08 2.11 8.47
CA LYS A 77 -35.19 3.25 8.61
C LYS A 77 -35.46 4.16 7.40
N LYS A 78 -35.77 5.44 7.65
CA LYS A 78 -35.84 6.42 6.56
C LYS A 78 -34.48 6.41 5.86
N THR A 79 -34.47 6.11 4.57
CA THR A 79 -33.23 6.08 3.81
C THR A 79 -32.71 7.50 3.65
N ASP A 80 -31.54 7.78 4.22
CA ASP A 80 -30.83 9.02 4.03
C ASP A 80 -29.92 8.88 2.78
N ASN A 81 -30.44 9.37 1.66
CA ASN A 81 -29.76 9.34 0.37
C ASN A 81 -28.82 10.54 0.16
N THR A 82 -28.42 11.23 1.23
CA THR A 82 -27.44 12.32 1.10
C THR A 82 -26.16 11.76 0.48
N PRO A 83 -25.74 12.27 -0.71
CA PRO A 83 -24.56 11.78 -1.39
C PRO A 83 -23.31 12.15 -0.57
N VAL A 84 -22.40 11.20 -0.42
CA VAL A 84 -21.14 11.41 0.31
C VAL A 84 -19.98 11.32 -0.67
N ASP A 85 -19.02 12.25 -0.52
CA ASP A 85 -17.81 12.28 -1.32
C ASP A 85 -16.78 11.25 -0.83
N ILE A 86 -16.30 10.41 -1.74
CA ILE A 86 -15.41 9.27 -1.47
C ILE A 86 -14.01 9.75 -1.08
N GLU A 87 -13.57 10.89 -1.60
CA GLU A 87 -12.23 11.45 -1.34
C GLU A 87 -12.05 11.94 0.11
N THR A 88 -13.15 12.15 0.82
CA THR A 88 -13.13 12.57 2.23
C THR A 88 -12.97 11.42 3.22
N LEU A 89 -12.99 10.18 2.73
CA LEU A 89 -12.99 8.97 3.55
C LEU A 89 -11.58 8.48 3.90
N ASP A 90 -11.48 7.80 5.02
CA ASP A 90 -10.34 7.00 5.44
C ASP A 90 -10.24 5.68 4.65
N LEU A 91 -9.03 5.11 4.62
CA LEU A 91 -8.75 3.88 3.86
C LEU A 91 -9.64 2.70 4.31
N GLU A 92 -9.79 2.53 5.62
CA GLU A 92 -10.58 1.45 6.22
C GLU A 92 -12.06 1.56 5.79
N THR A 93 -12.64 2.76 5.82
CA THR A 93 -14.00 2.99 5.31
C THR A 93 -14.12 2.73 3.81
N VAL A 94 -13.14 3.14 2.99
CA VAL A 94 -13.17 2.84 1.54
C VAL A 94 -13.17 1.33 1.31
N VAL A 95 -12.27 0.58 1.97
CA VAL A 95 -12.19 -0.88 1.91
C VAL A 95 -13.53 -1.52 2.33
N ALA A 96 -14.10 -1.10 3.45
CA ALA A 96 -15.37 -1.62 3.95
C ALA A 96 -16.54 -1.37 2.96
N VAL A 97 -16.60 -0.18 2.36
CA VAL A 97 -17.61 0.15 1.35
C VAL A 97 -17.43 -0.75 0.12
N THR A 98 -16.20 -0.97 -0.35
CA THR A 98 -15.94 -1.81 -1.52
C THR A 98 -16.35 -3.26 -1.30
N VAL A 99 -16.01 -3.84 -0.14
CA VAL A 99 -16.37 -5.23 0.18
C VAL A 99 -17.90 -5.40 0.27
N LEU A 100 -18.59 -4.44 0.88
CA LEU A 100 -20.04 -4.54 1.10
C LEU A 100 -20.88 -4.27 -0.15
N PHE A 101 -20.45 -3.32 -0.99
CA PHE A 101 -21.28 -2.81 -2.08
C PHE A 101 -20.70 -3.07 -3.48
N LYS A 102 -19.42 -3.48 -3.60
CA LYS A 102 -18.75 -3.76 -4.86
C LYS A 102 -19.00 -2.63 -5.88
N ASN A 103 -19.61 -2.92 -7.03
CA ASN A 103 -19.91 -1.94 -8.08
C ASN A 103 -20.83 -0.77 -7.64
N ASP A 104 -21.62 -0.96 -6.59
CA ASP A 104 -22.49 0.07 -6.03
C ASP A 104 -21.75 1.03 -5.07
N ALA A 105 -20.44 0.85 -4.87
CA ALA A 105 -19.59 1.67 -4.00
C ALA A 105 -19.47 3.13 -4.46
N TYR A 106 -19.51 3.40 -5.78
CA TYR A 106 -19.48 4.76 -6.32
C TYR A 106 -20.71 5.59 -5.98
N ASN A 107 -21.85 4.94 -5.74
CA ASN A 107 -23.09 5.59 -5.33
C ASN A 107 -23.18 5.63 -3.80
N LEU A 108 -22.20 6.28 -3.17
CA LEU A 108 -22.09 6.35 -1.72
C LEU A 108 -23.16 7.28 -1.13
N THR A 109 -23.96 6.73 -0.23
CA THR A 109 -24.98 7.45 0.55
C THR A 109 -24.65 7.38 2.03
N ALA A 110 -25.19 8.30 2.83
CA ALA A 110 -25.02 8.32 4.28
C ALA A 110 -25.38 6.97 4.94
N ASP A 111 -26.40 6.27 4.42
CA ASP A 111 -26.78 4.94 4.91
C ASP A 111 -25.77 3.83 4.58
N LYS A 112 -25.16 3.86 3.40
CA LYS A 112 -24.10 2.90 3.01
C LYS A 112 -22.85 3.12 3.85
N LEU A 113 -22.51 4.38 4.10
CA LEU A 113 -21.42 4.77 4.97
C LEU A 113 -21.68 4.29 6.42
N ALA A 114 -22.89 4.48 6.94
CA ALA A 114 -23.27 3.97 8.26
C ALA A 114 -23.16 2.44 8.35
N GLN A 115 -23.49 1.71 7.29
CA GLN A 115 -23.32 0.26 7.22
C GLN A 115 -21.84 -0.15 7.21
N ALA A 116 -21.00 0.56 6.45
CA ALA A 116 -19.56 0.31 6.43
C ALA A 116 -18.93 0.53 7.82
N ARG A 117 -19.27 1.63 8.49
CA ARG A 117 -18.82 1.90 9.87
C ARG A 117 -19.29 0.86 10.87
N ALA A 118 -20.54 0.40 10.75
CA ALA A 118 -21.04 -0.65 11.63
C ALA A 118 -20.26 -1.97 11.47
N VAL A 119 -19.75 -2.25 10.27
CA VAL A 119 -18.90 -3.43 10.01
C VAL A 119 -17.48 -3.24 10.57
N ILE A 120 -16.93 -2.03 10.46
CA ILE A 120 -15.62 -1.69 11.03
C ILE A 120 -15.64 -1.77 12.56
N GLU A 121 -16.69 -1.26 13.19
CA GLU A 121 -16.86 -1.27 14.65
C GLU A 121 -17.30 -2.64 15.19
N ALA A 122 -17.61 -3.61 14.33
CA ALA A 122 -18.07 -4.93 14.75
C ALA A 122 -16.95 -5.72 15.46
N VAL A 123 -17.33 -6.49 16.48
CA VAL A 123 -16.40 -7.24 17.31
C VAL A 123 -16.82 -8.71 17.37
N GLY A 124 -15.84 -9.61 17.45
CA GLY A 124 -16.10 -11.04 17.60
C GLY A 124 -16.67 -11.67 16.33
N ALA A 125 -17.78 -12.39 16.45
CA ALA A 125 -18.39 -13.14 15.35
C ALA A 125 -18.99 -12.24 14.25
N ASP A 126 -19.31 -10.98 14.57
CA ASP A 126 -19.88 -10.02 13.63
C ASP A 126 -18.80 -9.29 12.81
N ARG A 127 -17.51 -9.52 13.13
CA ARG A 127 -16.38 -8.89 12.45
C ARG A 127 -16.20 -9.47 11.05
N ASN A 128 -16.05 -8.60 10.05
CA ASN A 128 -15.90 -9.02 8.67
C ASN A 128 -14.43 -9.29 8.32
N GLY A 129 -14.05 -10.57 8.34
CA GLY A 129 -12.69 -11.00 8.04
C GLY A 129 -12.20 -10.66 6.61
N GLN A 130 -13.10 -10.46 5.64
CA GLN A 130 -12.71 -10.03 4.30
C GLN A 130 -12.30 -8.55 4.27
N VAL A 131 -13.04 -7.70 4.99
CA VAL A 131 -12.67 -6.28 5.19
C VAL A 131 -11.34 -6.18 5.91
N ASP A 132 -11.17 -6.91 7.01
CA ASP A 132 -9.92 -6.92 7.77
C ASP A 132 -8.74 -7.38 6.94
N ALA A 133 -8.90 -8.47 6.17
CA ALA A 133 -7.84 -9.04 5.37
C ALA A 133 -7.42 -8.10 4.23
N LEU A 134 -8.37 -7.40 3.61
CA LEU A 134 -8.09 -6.42 2.56
C LEU A 134 -7.45 -5.16 3.15
N ASP A 135 -7.94 -4.65 4.28
CA ASP A 135 -7.32 -3.51 4.98
C ASP A 135 -5.89 -3.83 5.41
N CYS A 136 -5.65 -5.01 6.02
CA CYS A 136 -4.31 -5.49 6.37
C CYS A 136 -3.37 -5.60 5.16
N ALA A 137 -3.88 -6.04 4.01
CA ALA A 137 -3.08 -6.17 2.80
C ALA A 137 -2.60 -4.80 2.29
N LEU A 138 -3.48 -3.79 2.36
CA LEU A 138 -3.22 -2.44 1.87
C LEU A 138 -2.48 -1.54 2.88
N GLN A 139 -2.55 -1.86 4.17
CA GLN A 139 -1.95 -1.05 5.21
C GLN A 139 -0.42 -0.95 5.09
N GLY A 140 0.11 0.27 5.09
CA GLY A 140 1.54 0.57 5.05
C GLY A 140 2.17 0.60 3.65
N LEU A 141 1.39 0.35 2.59
CA LEU A 141 1.82 0.53 1.21
C LEU A 141 2.07 2.01 0.91
N GLN A 142 3.26 2.34 0.39
CA GLN A 142 3.64 3.71 0.06
C GLN A 142 3.00 4.15 -1.26
N GLU A 143 2.73 3.19 -2.14
CA GLU A 143 2.14 3.32 -3.46
C GLU A 143 0.71 3.86 -3.39
N LEU A 144 0.02 3.71 -2.26
CA LEU A 144 -1.32 4.24 -2.03
C LEU A 144 -1.34 5.72 -1.63
N LYS A 145 -0.22 6.27 -1.14
CA LYS A 145 -0.15 7.67 -0.66
C LYS A 145 -0.48 8.72 -1.72
N PRO A 146 -0.01 8.62 -2.98
CA PRO A 146 -0.34 9.59 -4.02
C PRO A 146 -1.70 9.35 -4.68
N LEU A 147 -2.36 8.22 -4.41
CA LEU A 147 -3.59 7.82 -5.10
C LEU A 147 -4.82 8.49 -4.49
N THR A 148 -5.78 8.81 -5.36
CA THR A 148 -7.12 9.24 -4.95
C THR A 148 -7.90 8.06 -4.37
N LYS A 149 -8.87 8.33 -3.51
CA LYS A 149 -9.71 7.27 -2.91
C LYS A 149 -10.54 6.54 -3.96
N ALA A 150 -10.93 7.21 -5.04
CA ALA A 150 -11.54 6.56 -6.20
C ALA A 150 -10.63 5.48 -6.82
N VAL A 151 -9.34 5.78 -7.04
CA VAL A 151 -8.39 4.80 -7.62
C VAL A 151 -8.11 3.65 -6.64
N ILE A 152 -8.07 3.94 -5.34
CA ILE A 152 -7.95 2.89 -4.32
C ILE A 152 -9.20 2.00 -4.30
N LEU A 153 -10.39 2.56 -4.55
CA LEU A 153 -11.63 1.81 -4.67
C LEU A 153 -11.60 0.89 -5.90
N ASP A 154 -11.16 1.40 -7.06
CA ASP A 154 -10.92 0.58 -8.27
C ASP A 154 -9.96 -0.58 -7.98
N LEU A 155 -8.83 -0.31 -7.33
CA LEU A 155 -7.87 -1.33 -6.91
C LEU A 155 -8.52 -2.39 -6.02
N CYS A 156 -9.30 -1.96 -5.03
CA CYS A 156 -10.01 -2.88 -4.13
C CYS A 156 -11.02 -3.76 -4.89
N LEU A 157 -11.70 -3.23 -5.91
CA LEU A 157 -12.63 -4.01 -6.74
C LEU A 157 -11.89 -5.10 -7.51
N GLU A 158 -10.79 -4.76 -8.17
CA GLU A 158 -9.97 -5.71 -8.92
C GLU A 158 -9.40 -6.81 -8.01
N MET A 159 -8.95 -6.45 -6.81
CA MET A 159 -8.52 -7.42 -5.80
C MET A 159 -9.65 -8.34 -5.32
N LEU A 160 -10.90 -7.85 -5.27
CA LEU A 160 -12.05 -8.65 -4.88
C LEU A 160 -12.53 -9.58 -5.99
N GLU A 161 -12.32 -9.23 -7.25
CA GLU A 161 -12.59 -10.13 -8.38
C GLU A 161 -11.65 -11.33 -8.39
N ASN A 162 -10.40 -11.11 -8.00
CA ASN A 162 -9.36 -12.15 -7.92
C ASN A 162 -9.24 -12.78 -6.51
N TRP A 163 -10.18 -12.49 -5.59
CA TRP A 163 -10.03 -12.76 -4.16
C TRP A 163 -9.73 -14.21 -3.79
N ASP A 164 -10.40 -15.15 -4.46
CA ASP A 164 -10.29 -16.59 -4.17
C ASP A 164 -8.94 -17.17 -4.64
N ASP A 165 -8.27 -16.49 -5.58
CA ASP A 165 -6.95 -16.89 -6.11
C ASP A 165 -5.78 -16.34 -5.25
N ILE A 166 -6.04 -15.36 -4.37
CA ILE A 166 -5.07 -14.72 -3.47
C ILE A 166 -5.46 -14.91 -1.98
N PRO A 167 -5.32 -16.12 -1.42
CA PRO A 167 -5.82 -16.43 -0.07
C PRO A 167 -5.01 -15.77 1.07
N GLY A 168 -3.71 -15.51 0.86
CA GLY A 168 -2.79 -14.95 1.84
C GLY A 168 -2.70 -13.43 1.84
N ILE A 169 -2.44 -12.83 3.02
CA ILE A 169 -2.27 -11.37 3.15
C ILE A 169 -1.04 -10.89 2.35
N THR A 170 0.04 -11.66 2.34
CA THR A 170 1.24 -11.35 1.55
C THR A 170 0.94 -11.37 0.05
N GLU A 171 0.29 -12.43 -0.44
CA GLU A 171 -0.08 -12.58 -1.85
C GLU A 171 -1.04 -11.46 -2.30
N ARG A 172 -2.01 -11.09 -1.46
CA ARG A 172 -2.90 -9.95 -1.71
C ARG A 172 -2.14 -8.63 -1.82
N ARG A 173 -1.15 -8.42 -0.97
CA ARG A 173 -0.30 -7.24 -1.00
C ARG A 173 0.53 -7.20 -2.27
N GLU A 174 1.18 -8.31 -2.62
CA GLU A 174 1.97 -8.43 -3.85
C GLU A 174 1.10 -8.18 -5.08
N PHE A 175 -0.10 -8.76 -5.12
CA PHE A 175 -1.07 -8.54 -6.20
C PHE A 175 -1.50 -7.06 -6.29
N ALA A 176 -1.78 -6.40 -5.16
CA ALA A 176 -2.09 -4.97 -5.14
C ALA A 176 -0.94 -4.12 -5.72
N VAL A 177 0.31 -4.44 -5.35
CA VAL A 177 1.50 -3.77 -5.87
C VAL A 177 1.66 -4.04 -7.38
N SER A 178 1.44 -5.28 -7.83
CA SER A 178 1.46 -5.63 -9.25
C SER A 178 0.45 -4.82 -10.04
N LEU A 179 -0.81 -4.74 -9.60
CA LEU A 179 -1.84 -3.94 -10.26
C LEU A 179 -1.47 -2.44 -10.35
N LEU A 180 -0.88 -1.89 -9.29
CA LEU A 180 -0.43 -0.50 -9.28
C LEU A 180 0.77 -0.26 -10.22
N ASN A 181 1.62 -1.26 -10.42
CA ASN A 181 2.73 -1.19 -11.36
C ASN A 181 2.29 -1.46 -12.81
N GLU A 182 1.34 -2.37 -13.04
CA GLU A 182 0.70 -2.62 -14.33
C GLU A 182 -0.12 -1.41 -14.80
N GLY A 183 -0.82 -0.74 -13.88
CA GLY A 183 -1.48 0.54 -14.12
C GLY A 183 -0.51 1.66 -14.51
N LYS A 184 0.72 1.65 -13.97
CA LYS A 184 1.79 2.54 -14.43
C LYS A 184 2.29 2.17 -15.83
N GLN A 185 2.38 0.87 -16.16
CA GLN A 185 2.77 0.42 -17.51
C GLN A 185 1.73 0.76 -18.59
N THR A 186 0.43 0.88 -18.27
CA THR A 186 -0.59 1.28 -19.25
C THR A 186 -0.70 2.80 -19.45
N ALA A 187 -0.36 3.61 -18.44
CA ALA A 187 -0.19 5.05 -18.60
C ALA A 187 1.07 5.40 -19.44
N ASP A 188 1.98 4.45 -19.59
CA ASP A 188 3.26 4.60 -20.29
C ASP A 188 3.33 3.79 -21.60
N THR A 189 2.23 3.81 -22.39
CA THR A 189 2.27 3.39 -23.79
C THR A 189 2.96 4.48 -24.65
N SER A 190 4.21 4.79 -24.31
CA SER A 190 5.21 5.38 -25.21
C SER A 190 6.64 5.05 -24.75
N GLU A 191 6.97 3.76 -24.93
CA GLU A 191 8.30 3.19 -25.24
C GLU A 191 9.35 3.00 -24.10
N PRO A 192 10.30 2.05 -24.24
CA PRO A 192 10.32 0.76 -23.53
C PRO A 192 11.44 0.61 -22.47
N GLU A 193 11.23 -0.36 -21.58
CA GLU A 193 12.10 -0.82 -20.47
C GLU A 193 13.45 -1.44 -20.93
N PRO A 194 14.51 -1.49 -20.07
CA PRO A 194 14.57 -2.49 -18.98
C PRO A 194 15.18 -2.02 -17.63
N GLU A 195 14.77 -2.71 -16.54
CA GLU A 195 15.26 -2.72 -15.13
C GLU A 195 16.81 -2.80 -14.98
N PRO A 196 17.49 -2.50 -13.82
CA PRO A 196 17.04 -2.53 -12.41
C PRO A 196 17.53 -1.38 -11.47
N GLU A 197 16.97 -1.31 -10.24
CA GLU A 197 17.25 -0.46 -9.04
C GLU A 197 18.18 0.78 -9.14
N PRO A 198 17.77 1.97 -8.63
CA PRO A 198 18.51 2.53 -7.49
C PRO A 198 17.70 3.41 -6.50
N GLU A 199 18.17 3.41 -5.25
CA GLU A 199 18.39 4.54 -4.32
C GLU A 199 17.97 5.98 -4.74
N PRO A 200 17.60 6.85 -3.77
CA PRO A 200 16.67 7.98 -3.92
C PRO A 200 16.94 8.90 -5.12
N GLU A 201 15.85 9.32 -5.78
CA GLU A 201 15.80 10.20 -6.95
C GLU A 201 16.88 11.30 -6.93
N PRO A 202 17.85 11.31 -7.87
CA PRO A 202 18.53 12.55 -8.19
C PRO A 202 17.53 13.37 -8.99
N GLU A 203 17.04 14.45 -8.38
CA GLU A 203 16.56 15.61 -9.12
C GLU A 203 17.51 15.78 -10.32
N LEU A 204 17.00 15.62 -11.55
CA LEU A 204 17.78 15.92 -12.74
C LEU A 204 18.17 17.39 -12.64
N ASP A 205 19.38 17.64 -12.14
CA ASP A 205 19.84 18.97 -11.85
C ASP A 205 20.10 19.67 -13.19
N TYR A 206 19.06 20.30 -13.72
CA TYR A 206 19.10 21.08 -14.96
C TYR A 206 20.21 22.14 -14.89
N ALA A 207 20.61 22.56 -13.69
CA ALA A 207 21.79 23.41 -13.51
C ALA A 207 23.08 22.69 -13.91
N VAL A 208 23.25 21.41 -13.56
CA VAL A 208 24.41 20.60 -13.97
C VAL A 208 24.41 20.35 -15.48
N LEU A 209 23.25 20.08 -16.10
CA LEU A 209 23.16 19.93 -17.56
C LEU A 209 23.45 21.24 -18.29
N TYR A 210 22.93 22.35 -17.78
CA TYR A 210 23.23 23.69 -18.29
C TYR A 210 24.72 24.01 -18.19
N ASP A 211 25.35 23.73 -17.05
CA ASP A 211 26.77 23.95 -16.83
C ASP A 211 27.63 23.10 -17.75
N LYS A 212 27.28 21.81 -17.95
CA LYS A 212 27.98 20.93 -18.90
C LYS A 212 27.85 21.44 -20.33
N ALA A 213 26.65 21.81 -20.76
CA ALA A 213 26.43 22.36 -22.10
C ALA A 213 27.17 23.69 -22.30
N GLN A 214 27.21 24.53 -21.27
CA GLN A 214 27.96 25.78 -21.28
C GLN A 214 29.46 25.53 -21.39
N GLN A 215 30.00 24.58 -20.62
CA GLN A 215 31.41 24.21 -20.67
C GLN A 215 31.79 23.60 -22.02
N ALA A 216 30.95 22.74 -22.60
CA ALA A 216 31.19 22.14 -23.91
C ALA A 216 31.22 23.20 -25.03
N LEU A 217 30.26 24.12 -25.05
CA LEU A 217 30.24 25.24 -26.02
C LEU A 217 31.42 26.20 -25.81
N LEU A 218 31.80 26.47 -24.55
CA LEU A 218 33.00 27.26 -24.25
C LEU A 218 34.29 26.55 -24.70
N ARG A 219 34.36 25.23 -24.58
CA ARG A 219 35.49 24.42 -25.05
C ARG A 219 35.61 24.51 -26.56
N LEU A 220 34.51 24.32 -27.31
CA LEU A 220 34.45 24.54 -28.76
C LEU A 220 34.91 25.96 -29.16
N ALA A 221 34.39 26.98 -28.48
CA ALA A 221 34.74 28.37 -28.76
C ALA A 221 36.23 28.66 -28.51
N LYS A 222 36.84 28.03 -27.50
CA LYS A 222 38.26 28.15 -27.18
C LYS A 222 39.15 27.32 -28.11
N GLY A 223 38.68 26.18 -28.60
CA GLY A 223 39.40 25.29 -29.51
C GLY A 223 39.36 25.70 -30.99
N GLY A 224 38.85 26.89 -31.32
CA GLY A 224 38.80 27.40 -32.70
C GLY A 224 37.47 27.13 -33.43
N TYR A 225 36.58 26.32 -32.86
CA TYR A 225 35.27 25.96 -33.43
C TYR A 225 34.14 26.91 -32.99
N ARG A 226 34.42 28.23 -32.97
CA ARG A 226 33.45 29.23 -32.52
C ARG A 226 32.23 29.33 -33.44
N SER A 227 32.41 29.16 -34.75
CA SER A 227 31.31 29.12 -35.71
C SER A 227 30.37 27.94 -35.48
N GLU A 228 30.92 26.78 -35.12
CA GLU A 228 30.15 25.58 -34.79
C GLU A 228 29.38 25.76 -33.48
N ALA A 229 30.02 26.30 -32.43
CA ALA A 229 29.35 26.60 -31.17
C ALA A 229 28.14 27.55 -31.37
N VAL A 230 28.31 28.59 -32.17
CA VAL A 230 27.21 29.51 -32.52
C VAL A 230 26.17 28.83 -33.43
N GLY A 231 26.60 27.98 -34.35
CA GLY A 231 25.74 27.18 -35.21
C GLY A 231 24.82 26.25 -34.43
N ILE A 232 25.33 25.60 -33.38
CA ILE A 232 24.56 24.72 -32.50
C ILE A 232 23.48 25.52 -31.76
N VAL A 233 23.83 26.64 -31.15
CA VAL A 233 22.86 27.49 -30.43
C VAL A 233 21.81 28.06 -31.40
N SER A 234 22.22 28.44 -32.60
CA SER A 234 21.34 28.96 -33.66
C SER A 234 20.34 27.91 -34.18
N LYS A 235 20.70 26.61 -34.19
CA LYS A 235 19.77 25.52 -34.56
C LYS A 235 18.54 25.45 -33.64
N PHE A 236 18.66 25.91 -32.40
CA PHE A 236 17.56 25.99 -31.45
C PHE A 236 16.86 27.36 -31.47
N GLY A 237 17.14 28.21 -32.47
CA GLY A 237 16.55 29.54 -32.61
C GLY A 237 17.02 30.55 -31.54
N ALA A 238 18.05 30.20 -30.78
CA ALA A 238 18.55 30.98 -29.65
C ALA A 238 19.81 31.78 -30.03
N LYS A 239 20.09 32.86 -29.29
CA LYS A 239 21.35 33.61 -29.40
C LYS A 239 22.37 33.19 -28.33
N LYS A 240 21.89 32.64 -27.22
CA LYS A 240 22.69 32.16 -26.08
C LYS A 240 22.09 30.87 -25.54
N LEU A 241 22.91 30.07 -24.84
CA LEU A 241 22.47 28.83 -24.20
C LEU A 241 21.31 29.05 -23.21
N GLY A 242 21.28 30.19 -22.53
CA GLY A 242 20.20 30.55 -21.59
C GLY A 242 18.84 30.82 -22.24
N ASP A 243 18.78 31.03 -23.56
CA ASP A 243 17.53 31.20 -24.29
C ASP A 243 16.97 29.86 -24.81
N ILE A 244 17.68 28.75 -24.58
CA ILE A 244 17.29 27.41 -25.01
C ILE A 244 16.45 26.77 -23.88
N PRO A 245 15.26 26.22 -24.18
CA PRO A 245 14.45 25.54 -23.18
C PRO A 245 15.23 24.37 -22.56
N GLN A 246 15.02 24.16 -21.25
CA GLN A 246 15.82 23.22 -20.44
C GLN A 246 15.81 21.79 -20.99
N GLU A 247 14.69 21.37 -21.57
CA GLU A 247 14.50 20.08 -22.23
C GLU A 247 15.45 19.86 -23.43
N LYS A 248 15.93 20.94 -24.05
CA LYS A 248 16.82 20.91 -25.23
C LYS A 248 18.30 21.05 -24.87
N LEU A 249 18.65 21.25 -23.60
CA LEU A 249 20.05 21.37 -23.16
C LEU A 249 20.85 20.09 -23.37
N ALA A 250 20.23 18.92 -23.20
CA ALA A 250 20.87 17.64 -23.47
C ALA A 250 21.19 17.44 -24.96
N GLU A 251 20.32 17.93 -25.86
CA GLU A 251 20.58 17.90 -27.31
C GLU A 251 21.71 18.87 -27.69
N VAL A 252 21.78 20.04 -27.05
CA VAL A 252 22.89 20.99 -27.22
C VAL A 252 24.22 20.39 -26.78
N LEU A 253 24.26 19.71 -25.63
CA LEU A 253 25.45 19.03 -25.12
C LEU A 253 25.96 17.99 -26.13
N LYS A 254 25.08 17.09 -26.60
CA LYS A 254 25.43 16.05 -27.59
C LYS A 254 25.95 16.66 -28.88
N LEU A 255 25.33 17.73 -29.38
CA LEU A 255 25.80 18.42 -30.58
C LEU A 255 27.15 19.10 -30.37
N ALA A 256 27.39 19.65 -29.18
CA ALA A 256 28.66 20.28 -28.83
C ALA A 256 29.78 19.25 -28.68
N GLU A 257 29.51 18.10 -28.08
CA GLU A 257 30.47 16.98 -27.99
C GLU A 257 30.77 16.39 -29.36
N ASN A 258 29.75 16.18 -30.21
CA ASN A 258 29.95 15.67 -31.57
C ASN A 258 30.72 16.65 -32.48
N ALA A 259 30.53 17.96 -32.30
CA ALA A 259 31.30 18.97 -33.04
C ALA A 259 32.76 19.04 -32.56
N TRP A 260 33.06 18.52 -31.37
CA TRP A 260 34.41 18.36 -30.86
C TRP A 260 34.94 16.96 -31.22
N VAL A 261 35.36 16.79 -32.47
CA VAL A 261 36.11 15.59 -32.86
C VAL A 261 37.54 15.76 -32.35
N GLU A 262 37.94 14.95 -31.35
CA GLU A 262 39.37 14.76 -31.03
C GLU A 262 40.03 14.04 -32.21
N GLU A 263 40.70 14.80 -33.08
CA GLU A 263 41.80 14.26 -33.90
C GLU A 263 43.06 14.05 -33.05
#